data_AF-A0A3D0X622-F1
#
_entry.id   AF-A0A3D0X622-F1
#
_cell.length_a   1.000
_cell.length_b   1.000
_cell.length_c   1.000
_cell.angle_alpha   90.00
_cell.angle_beta   90.00
_cell.angle_gamma   90.00
#
_symmetry.space_group_name_H-M   'P 1'
#
loop_
_entity.id
_entity.type
_entity.pdbx_description
1 polymer ?
#
loop_
_entity_poly.entity_id
_entity_poly.type
_entity_poly.pdbx_seq_one_letter_code
_entity_poly.pdbx_strand_id
1 'polypeptide(L)'
;MYLNLFDISIMVAPNILERISMMMRSLGLIKVFPLILGLLIYTSSACYAVSGMNFVDAEGQTGYYVDLNSVEYGDNYINANIAVVKGSSNRMYLYCMHFDLGKSTYQIAYSKVFAYDTKELLEYNEGSPIEHYYGPSSMMQQIVEYILYPERR
;
A
#
# COMPACT_ATOMS: atom_id res chain seq x y z
N MET A 1 18.21 31.72 -8.05
CA MET A 1 16.93 31.29 -8.65
C MET A 1 16.20 30.43 -7.63
N TYR A 2 15.50 31.06 -6.69
CA TYR A 2 14.61 30.41 -5.72
C TYR A 2 13.24 31.07 -5.92
N LEU A 3 12.31 30.33 -6.52
CA LEU A 3 10.90 30.71 -6.51
C LEU A 3 10.37 30.32 -5.13
N ASN A 4 10.36 31.28 -4.21
CA ASN A 4 9.65 31.11 -2.93
C ASN A 4 8.15 31.15 -3.23
N LEU A 5 7.55 29.97 -3.17
CA LEU A 5 6.13 29.68 -3.35
C LEU A 5 5.25 30.15 -2.16
N PHE A 6 5.58 31.28 -1.55
CA PHE A 6 4.83 31.85 -0.41
C PHE A 6 4.10 33.16 -0.75
N ASP A 7 3.94 33.48 -2.04
CA ASP A 7 3.04 34.53 -2.52
C ASP A 7 1.65 33.99 -2.87
N ILE A 8 1.09 33.14 -2.00
CA ILE A 8 -0.37 33.01 -1.90
C ILE A 8 -0.78 33.84 -0.70
N SER A 9 -0.74 35.17 -0.89
CA SER A 9 -1.54 36.09 -0.09
C SER A 9 -3.01 35.77 -0.38
N ILE A 10 -3.55 34.73 0.27
CA ILE A 10 -4.98 34.64 0.47
C ILE A 10 -5.32 35.90 1.24
N MET A 11 -6.00 36.83 0.56
CA MET A 11 -6.55 38.05 1.13
C MET A 11 -7.69 37.67 2.09
N VAL A 12 -7.35 36.92 3.14
CA VAL A 12 -8.17 36.74 4.32
C VAL A 12 -8.06 38.08 5.03
N ALA A 13 -9.11 38.88 4.97
CA ALA A 13 -9.18 40.13 5.72
C ALA A 13 -8.66 39.88 7.14
N PRO A 14 -7.79 40.75 7.70
CA PRO A 14 -7.09 40.52 8.97
C PRO A 14 -8.05 40.24 10.15
N ASN A 15 -9.34 40.54 9.97
CA ASN A 15 -10.41 40.33 10.93
C ASN A 15 -11.03 38.92 10.92
N ILE A 16 -10.78 38.07 9.94
CA ILE A 16 -11.41 36.74 9.85
C ILE A 16 -10.76 35.76 10.84
N LEU A 17 -9.43 35.73 10.93
CA LEU A 17 -8.71 34.89 11.90
C LEU A 17 -9.04 35.30 13.35
N GLU A 18 -9.07 36.60 13.61
CA GLU A 18 -9.48 37.21 14.88
C GLU A 18 -10.92 36.84 15.24
N ARG A 19 -11.86 36.93 14.28
CA ARG A 19 -13.27 36.56 14.47
C ARG A 19 -13.46 35.07 14.72
N ILE A 20 -12.72 34.22 14.01
CA ILE A 20 -12.73 32.76 14.21
C ILE A 20 -12.17 32.43 15.60
N SER A 21 -11.05 33.06 16.01
CA SER A 21 -10.48 32.95 17.35
C SER A 21 -11.47 33.38 18.45
N MET A 22 -12.17 34.50 18.26
CA MET A 22 -13.19 34.98 19.20
C MET A 22 -14.43 34.09 19.26
N MET A 23 -14.91 33.55 18.12
CA MET A 23 -15.99 32.56 18.11
C MET A 23 -15.58 31.26 18.82
N MET A 24 -14.37 30.75 18.57
CA MET A 24 -13.88 29.54 19.23
C MET A 24 -13.68 29.72 20.74
N ARG A 25 -13.35 30.93 21.22
CA ARG A 25 -13.30 31.30 22.65
C ARG A 25 -14.69 31.32 23.27
N SER A 26 -15.66 31.95 22.60
CA SER A 26 -17.05 32.09 23.05
C SER A 26 -17.75 30.74 23.24
N LEU A 27 -17.47 29.78 22.36
CA LEU A 27 -18.05 28.43 22.41
C LEU A 27 -17.24 27.42 23.25
N GLY A 28 -16.15 27.84 23.92
CA GLY A 28 -15.30 26.93 24.71
C GLY A 28 -14.50 25.90 23.89
N LEU A 29 -14.51 26.01 22.57
CA LEU A 29 -13.99 25.03 21.62
C LEU A 29 -12.45 24.99 21.53
N ILE A 30 -11.75 26.00 22.04
CA ILE A 30 -10.27 26.06 22.01
C ILE A 30 -9.62 24.86 22.71
N LYS A 31 -10.22 24.35 23.78
CA LYS A 31 -9.68 23.19 24.51
C LYS A 31 -9.98 21.86 23.81
N VAL A 32 -11.05 21.81 23.01
CA VAL A 32 -11.52 20.60 22.32
C VAL A 32 -10.87 20.47 20.94
N PHE A 33 -10.50 21.59 20.33
CA PHE A 33 -9.83 21.65 19.03
C PHE A 33 -8.56 20.77 18.93
N PRO A 34 -7.59 20.83 19.87
CA PRO A 34 -6.42 19.94 19.79
C PRO A 34 -6.78 18.46 19.98
N LEU A 35 -7.87 18.16 20.72
CA LEU A 35 -8.34 16.79 20.92
C LEU A 35 -9.03 16.25 19.67
N ILE A 36 -9.83 17.06 18.98
CA ILE A 36 -10.43 16.72 17.68
C ILE A 36 -9.34 16.56 16.62
N LEU A 37 -8.35 17.45 16.61
CA LEU A 37 -7.22 17.35 15.67
C LEU A 37 -6.36 16.11 15.94
N GLY A 38 -6.10 15.80 17.21
CA GLY A 38 -5.42 14.56 17.62
C GLY A 38 -6.21 13.31 17.23
N LEU A 39 -7.54 13.33 17.37
CA LEU A 39 -8.42 12.24 16.95
C LEU A 39 -8.41 12.08 15.42
N LEU A 40 -8.45 13.18 14.65
CA LEU A 40 -8.39 13.14 13.19
C LEU A 40 -7.07 12.56 12.69
N ILE A 41 -5.93 12.95 13.30
CA ILE A 41 -4.60 12.40 12.99
C ILE A 41 -4.51 10.92 13.42
N TYR A 42 -5.12 10.55 14.54
CA TYR A 42 -5.17 9.16 14.98
C TYR A 42 -5.99 8.28 14.00
N THR A 43 -7.11 8.79 13.49
CA THR A 43 -7.95 8.06 12.53
C THR A 43 -7.38 8.01 11.12
N SER A 44 -6.50 8.94 10.71
CA SER A 44 -5.90 8.93 9.37
C SER A 44 -4.85 7.82 9.18
N SER A 45 -4.42 7.18 10.27
CA SER A 45 -3.52 6.03 10.26
C SER A 45 -4.22 4.68 10.02
N ALA A 46 -5.54 4.66 9.75
CA ALA A 46 -6.20 3.47 9.26
C ALA A 46 -5.77 3.20 7.80
N CYS A 47 -4.49 2.89 7.62
CA CYS A 47 -4.03 2.19 6.42
C CYS A 47 -4.84 0.90 6.38
N TYR A 48 -5.71 0.80 5.38
CA TYR A 48 -6.51 -0.38 5.13
C TYR A 48 -5.54 -1.54 4.85
N ALA A 49 -5.17 -2.27 5.90
CA ALA A 49 -4.44 -3.51 5.79
C ALA A 49 -5.23 -4.39 4.81
N VAL A 50 -4.56 -4.85 3.75
CA VAL A 50 -5.16 -5.81 2.86
C VAL A 50 -5.42 -7.06 3.70
N SER A 51 -6.70 -7.36 3.94
CA SER A 51 -7.09 -8.40 4.89
C SER A 51 -6.49 -9.76 4.49
N GLY A 52 -5.83 -10.43 5.42
CA GLY A 52 -5.18 -11.73 5.18
C GLY A 52 -3.82 -11.67 4.47
N MET A 53 -3.35 -10.47 4.09
CA MET A 53 -2.08 -10.28 3.41
C MET A 53 -1.01 -9.80 4.38
N ASN A 54 0.16 -10.42 4.30
CA ASN A 54 1.32 -10.08 5.12
C ASN A 54 2.28 -9.21 4.32
N PHE A 55 2.76 -8.13 4.94
CA PHE A 55 3.69 -7.22 4.30
C PHE A 55 5.07 -7.87 4.13
N VAL A 56 5.59 -7.82 2.91
CA VAL A 56 6.93 -8.31 2.58
C VAL A 56 7.91 -7.14 2.63
N ASP A 57 7.83 -6.24 1.65
CA ASP A 57 8.75 -5.11 1.53
C ASP A 57 8.10 -4.00 0.70
N ALA A 58 8.77 -2.85 0.58
CA ALA A 58 8.35 -1.76 -0.26
C ALA A 58 9.49 -1.23 -1.13
N GLU A 59 9.18 -0.93 -2.38
CA GLU A 59 10.07 -0.24 -3.31
C GLU A 59 9.44 1.09 -3.73
N GLY A 60 9.99 2.19 -3.23
CA GLY A 60 9.44 3.53 -3.43
C GLY A 60 8.02 3.66 -2.86
N GLN A 61 7.04 3.85 -3.74
CA GLN A 61 5.61 3.97 -3.37
C GLN A 61 4.83 2.66 -3.62
N THR A 62 5.53 1.56 -3.87
CA THR A 62 4.94 0.25 -4.14
C THR A 62 5.19 -0.68 -2.96
N GLY A 63 4.13 -1.18 -2.33
CA GLY A 63 4.21 -2.20 -1.29
C GLY A 63 3.93 -3.58 -1.85
N TYR A 64 4.67 -4.59 -1.38
CA TYR A 64 4.52 -5.99 -1.76
C TYR A 64 4.02 -6.79 -0.56
N TYR A 65 3.02 -7.63 -0.80
CA TYR A 65 2.34 -8.41 0.23
C TYR A 65 2.10 -9.84 -0.26
N VAL A 66 2.03 -10.78 0.67
CA VAL A 66 1.80 -12.20 0.40
C VAL A 66 0.67 -12.72 1.28
N ASP A 67 -0.24 -13.49 0.70
CA ASP A 67 -1.24 -14.24 1.45
C ASP A 67 -0.66 -15.60 1.82
N LEU A 68 -0.16 -15.71 3.05
CA LEU A 68 0.46 -16.94 3.57
C LEU A 68 -0.53 -18.11 3.66
N ASN A 69 -1.84 -17.85 3.73
CA ASN A 69 -2.86 -18.90 3.77
C ASN A 69 -3.14 -19.50 2.39
N SER A 70 -2.77 -18.78 1.32
CA SER A 70 -2.90 -19.25 -0.07
C SER A 70 -1.70 -20.08 -0.55
N VAL A 71 -0.67 -20.23 0.28
CA VAL A 71 0.58 -20.85 -0.14
C VAL A 71 0.42 -22.36 -0.26
N GLU A 72 0.76 -22.88 -1.43
CA GLU A 72 0.88 -24.30 -1.70
C GLU A 72 2.34 -24.65 -1.92
N TYR A 73 2.86 -25.59 -1.12
CA TYR A 73 4.23 -26.06 -1.21
C TYR A 73 4.29 -27.39 -1.97
N GLY A 74 5.12 -27.45 -3.00
CA GLY A 74 5.56 -28.69 -3.62
C GLY A 74 7.05 -28.94 -3.38
N ASP A 75 7.59 -30.02 -3.95
CA ASP A 75 9.00 -30.42 -3.73
C ASP A 75 10.01 -29.36 -4.21
N ASN A 76 9.75 -28.72 -5.35
CA ASN A 76 10.61 -27.71 -5.97
C ASN A 76 9.83 -26.47 -6.44
N TYR A 77 8.59 -26.31 -5.99
CA TYR A 77 7.77 -25.18 -6.39
C TYR A 77 6.93 -24.64 -5.26
N ILE A 78 6.50 -23.40 -5.42
CA ILE A 78 5.54 -22.75 -4.52
C ILE A 78 4.49 -22.04 -5.37
N ASN A 79 3.21 -22.21 -5.03
CA ASN A 79 2.15 -21.34 -5.52
C ASN A 79 1.74 -20.37 -4.41
N ALA A 80 1.51 -19.10 -4.75
CA ALA A 80 1.05 -18.11 -3.77
C ALA A 80 0.30 -16.96 -4.44
N ASN A 81 -0.64 -16.37 -3.69
CA ASN A 81 -1.21 -15.08 -4.03
C ASN A 81 -0.33 -13.94 -3.50
N ILE A 82 0.03 -13.02 -4.38
CA ILE A 82 0.88 -11.87 -4.10
C ILE A 82 0.11 -10.60 -4.45
N ALA A 83 0.02 -9.66 -3.51
CA ALA A 83 -0.52 -8.34 -3.77
C ALA A 83 0.59 -7.30 -3.94
N VAL A 84 0.49 -6.50 -4.99
CA VAL A 84 1.33 -5.34 -5.26
C VAL A 84 0.46 -4.10 -5.19
N VAL A 85 0.67 -3.27 -4.16
CA VAL A 85 -0.11 -2.06 -3.91
C VAL A 85 0.66 -0.86 -4.38
N LYS A 86 0.11 -0.13 -5.35
CA LYS A 86 0.60 1.17 -5.82
C LYS A 86 -0.32 2.25 -5.30
N GLY A 87 0.01 2.82 -4.14
CA GLY A 87 -0.81 3.84 -3.50
C GLY A 87 -1.02 5.08 -4.36
N SER A 88 0.03 5.50 -5.08
CA SER A 88 0.00 6.70 -5.94
C SER A 88 -0.97 6.60 -7.12
N SER A 89 -1.30 5.39 -7.58
CA SER A 89 -2.26 5.18 -8.67
C SER A 89 -3.60 4.65 -8.20
N ASN A 90 -3.81 4.50 -6.89
CA ASN A 90 -4.97 3.84 -6.32
C ASN A 90 -5.22 2.46 -6.97
N ARG A 91 -4.17 1.63 -7.08
CA ARG A 91 -4.25 0.29 -7.66
C ARG A 91 -3.67 -0.76 -6.74
N MET A 92 -4.33 -1.90 -6.67
CA MET A 92 -3.84 -3.13 -6.06
C MET A 92 -3.88 -4.24 -7.09
N TYR A 93 -2.72 -4.79 -7.42
CA TYR A 93 -2.59 -5.93 -8.32
C TYR A 93 -2.49 -7.18 -7.48
N LEU A 94 -3.37 -8.15 -7.71
CA LEU A 94 -3.33 -9.46 -7.07
C LEU A 94 -2.93 -10.48 -8.13
N TYR A 95 -1.78 -11.12 -7.92
CA TYR A 95 -1.24 -12.15 -8.81
C TYR A 95 -1.32 -13.51 -8.11
N CYS A 96 -1.84 -14.51 -8.80
CA CYS A 96 -1.54 -15.90 -8.44
C CYS A 96 -0.29 -16.31 -9.20
N MET A 97 0.77 -16.61 -8.46
CA MET A 97 2.07 -16.93 -9.03
C MET A 97 2.47 -18.36 -8.73
N HIS A 98 3.14 -18.97 -9.70
CA HIS A 98 3.86 -20.22 -9.57
C HIS A 98 5.36 -19.93 -9.60
N PHE A 99 6.12 -20.38 -8.60
CA PHE A 99 7.57 -20.26 -8.54
C PHE A 99 8.20 -21.64 -8.69
N ASP A 100 9.13 -21.79 -9.64
CA ASP A 100 10.04 -22.93 -9.72
C ASP A 100 11.35 -22.54 -9.00
N LEU A 101 11.56 -23.14 -7.83
CA LEU A 101 12.69 -22.84 -6.95
C LEU A 101 14.02 -23.36 -7.51
N GLY A 102 13.97 -24.43 -8.32
CA GLY A 102 15.15 -25.03 -8.93
C GLY A 102 15.71 -24.21 -10.08
N LYS A 103 14.84 -23.49 -10.81
CA LYS A 103 15.21 -22.64 -11.95
C LYS A 103 15.29 -21.16 -11.62
N SER A 104 14.81 -20.74 -10.44
CA SER A 104 14.57 -19.33 -10.11
C SER A 104 13.70 -18.65 -11.16
N THR A 105 12.60 -19.31 -11.55
CA THR A 105 11.61 -18.75 -12.48
C THR A 105 10.25 -18.63 -11.83
N TYR A 106 9.44 -17.69 -12.31
CA TYR A 106 8.05 -17.54 -11.91
C TYR A 106 7.14 -17.40 -13.11
N GLN A 107 5.88 -17.79 -12.94
CA GLN A 107 4.80 -17.59 -13.89
C GLN A 107 3.63 -16.94 -13.17
N ILE A 108 2.87 -16.12 -13.91
CA ILE A 108 1.63 -15.54 -13.40
C ILE A 108 0.49 -16.38 -13.96
N ALA A 109 -0.19 -17.14 -13.09
CA ALA A 109 -1.31 -18.00 -13.44
C ALA A 109 -2.59 -17.21 -13.72
N TYR A 110 -2.81 -16.12 -12.98
CA TYR A 110 -3.81 -15.09 -13.31
C TYR A 110 -3.46 -13.79 -12.58
N SER A 111 -4.08 -12.69 -13.01
CA SER A 111 -4.02 -11.41 -12.32
C SER A 111 -5.40 -10.75 -12.17
N LYS A 112 -5.59 -10.05 -11.06
CA LYS A 112 -6.74 -9.18 -10.79
C LYS A 112 -6.24 -7.80 -10.44
N VAL A 113 -6.86 -6.76 -10.96
CA VAL A 113 -6.56 -5.38 -10.59
C VAL A 113 -7.76 -4.81 -9.86
N PHE A 114 -7.52 -4.25 -8.69
CA PHE A 114 -8.54 -3.58 -7.89
C PHE A 114 -8.21 -2.10 -7.71
N ALA A 115 -9.25 -1.28 -7.56
CA ALA A 115 -9.10 0.03 -6.93
C ALA A 115 -8.67 -0.18 -5.46
N TYR A 116 -7.60 0.48 -5.02
CA TYR A 116 -7.02 0.18 -3.71
C TYR A 116 -7.91 0.63 -2.55
N ASP A 117 -8.61 1.76 -2.71
CA ASP A 117 -9.53 2.32 -1.73
C ASP A 117 -10.88 1.57 -1.65
N THR A 118 -11.55 1.37 -2.77
CA THR A 118 -12.91 0.78 -2.82
C THR A 118 -12.88 -0.74 -2.88
N LYS A 119 -11.74 -1.36 -3.20
CA LYS A 119 -11.58 -2.79 -3.47
C LYS A 119 -12.45 -3.29 -4.63
N GLU A 120 -12.94 -2.39 -5.47
CA GLU A 120 -13.67 -2.74 -6.69
C GLU A 120 -12.73 -3.41 -7.69
N LEU A 121 -13.16 -4.53 -8.27
CA LEU A 121 -12.43 -5.21 -9.34
C LEU A 121 -12.52 -4.38 -10.62
N LEU A 122 -11.37 -3.94 -11.12
CA LEU A 122 -11.25 -3.15 -12.34
C LEU A 122 -10.92 -4.01 -13.55
N GLU A 123 -10.08 -5.03 -13.35
CA GLU A 123 -9.55 -5.85 -14.45
C GLU A 123 -9.26 -7.26 -13.97
N TYR A 124 -9.45 -8.23 -14.87
CA TYR A 124 -9.05 -9.62 -14.69
C TYR A 124 -8.34 -10.07 -15.95
N ASN A 125 -7.16 -10.66 -15.80
CA ASN A 125 -6.45 -11.30 -16.90
C ASN A 125 -6.11 -12.73 -16.53
N GLU A 126 -6.42 -13.64 -17.44
CA GLU A 126 -5.82 -14.97 -17.42
C GLU A 126 -4.30 -14.85 -17.54
N GLY A 127 -3.61 -15.76 -16.87
CA GLY A 127 -2.16 -15.80 -16.87
C GLY A 127 -1.57 -16.14 -18.23
N SER A 128 -0.27 -15.98 -18.31
CA SER A 128 0.52 -16.44 -19.45
C SER A 128 1.41 -17.60 -19.00
N PRO A 129 1.58 -18.66 -19.82
CA PRO A 129 2.50 -19.75 -19.50
C PRO A 129 3.98 -19.34 -19.64
N ILE A 130 4.27 -18.06 -19.91
CA ILE A 130 5.64 -17.56 -20.05
C ILE A 130 6.32 -17.55 -18.68
N GLU A 131 7.44 -18.25 -18.58
CA GLU A 131 8.33 -18.20 -17.43
C GLU A 131 9.19 -16.93 -17.44
N HIS A 132 9.34 -16.32 -16.27
CA HIS A 132 10.19 -15.16 -16.04
C HIS A 132 11.26 -15.51 -15.01
N TYR A 133 12.53 -15.25 -15.33
CA TYR A 133 13.62 -15.42 -14.38
C TYR A 133 13.59 -14.33 -13.30
N TYR A 134 13.93 -14.70 -12.07
CA TYR A 134 14.18 -13.76 -10.99
C TYR A 134 15.58 -13.92 -10.40
N GLY A 135 16.28 -12.80 -10.26
CA GLY A 135 17.64 -12.76 -9.71
C GLY A 135 17.66 -12.64 -8.18
N PRO A 136 18.82 -12.86 -7.55
CA PRO A 136 18.97 -12.89 -6.09
C PRO A 136 18.71 -11.55 -5.40
N SER A 137 18.79 -10.42 -6.11
CA SER A 137 18.48 -9.09 -5.57
C SER A 137 17.08 -8.60 -5.99
N SER A 138 16.27 -9.45 -6.61
CA SER A 138 14.95 -9.07 -7.10
C SER A 138 13.91 -9.08 -5.98
N MET A 139 12.83 -8.31 -6.15
CA MET A 139 11.70 -8.37 -5.24
C MET A 139 11.05 -9.77 -5.20
N MET A 140 11.10 -10.52 -6.30
CA MET A 140 10.59 -11.89 -6.35
C MET A 140 11.41 -12.83 -5.47
N GLN A 141 12.74 -12.68 -5.44
CA GLN A 141 13.59 -13.42 -4.50
C GLN A 141 13.19 -13.10 -3.05
N GLN A 142 13.00 -11.83 -2.71
CA GLN A 142 12.58 -11.43 -1.37
C GLN A 142 11.21 -12.01 -0.98
N ILE A 143 10.27 -12.09 -1.93
CA ILE A 143 8.96 -12.73 -1.72
C ILE A 143 9.12 -14.23 -1.46
N VAL A 144 9.91 -14.93 -2.27
CA VAL A 144 10.17 -16.37 -2.10
C VAL A 144 10.83 -16.64 -0.74
N GLU A 145 11.83 -15.83 -0.36
CA GLU A 145 12.49 -15.95 0.93
C GLU A 145 11.54 -15.68 2.09
N TYR A 146 10.65 -14.70 1.97
CA TYR A 146 9.63 -14.41 2.97
C TYR A 146 8.64 -15.57 3.14
N ILE A 147 8.22 -16.20 2.03
CA ILE A 147 7.32 -17.35 2.08
C ILE A 147 7.98 -18.57 2.73
N LEU A 148 9.26 -18.81 2.44
CA LEU A 148 10.01 -19.95 2.97
C LEU A 148 10.43 -19.75 4.43
N TYR A 149 10.74 -18.51 4.81
CA TYR A 149 11.31 -18.17 6.12
C TYR A 149 10.65 -16.93 6.72
N PRO A 150 9.34 -16.95 7.01
CA PRO A 150 8.60 -15.77 7.47
C PRO A 150 9.12 -15.19 8.79
N GLU A 151 9.73 -16.04 9.64
CA GLU A 151 10.28 -15.66 10.95
C GLU A 151 11.62 -14.92 10.91
N ARG A 152 12.26 -14.79 9.74
CA ARG A 152 13.60 -14.18 9.61
C ARG A 152 13.57 -12.64 9.48
N ARG A 153 12.46 -11.98 9.79
CA ARG A 153 12.29 -10.53 9.71
C ARG A 153 11.90 -9.90 11.03
#